data_AF-A0A436SDV5-F1
#
_entry.id   AF-A0A436SDV5-F1
#
_cell.length_a   1.000
_cell.length_b   1.000
_cell.length_c   1.000
_cell.angle_alpha   90.00
_cell.angle_beta   90.00
_cell.angle_gamma   90.00
#
_symmetry.space_group_name_H-M   'P 1'
#
loop_
_entity.id
_entity.type
_entity.pdbx_description
1 polymer ?
#
loop_
_entity_poly.entity_id
_entity_poly.type
_entity_poly.pdbx_seq_one_letter_code
_entity_poly.pdbx_strand_id
1 'polypeptide(L)'
;MSSESDRVARAGDYVFGLMNDRERARAERDLEIDPAFRDTVLRLAERLRALDPAAPGARGNRWELVTQRLAELPQMQARLAGIAAPEAEPPPVMIHRVERKPYGVGLHSLGGRLGFVIALALLAAFALGYLVGTL
;
A
#
# COMPACT_ATOMS: atom_id res chain seq x y z
N MET A 1 11.71 -26.03 -5.13
CA MET A 1 12.01 -24.58 -5.20
C MET A 1 10.75 -23.69 -5.15
N SER A 2 9.54 -24.19 -5.43
CA SER A 2 8.29 -23.40 -5.33
C SER A 2 7.97 -22.93 -3.91
N SER A 3 8.10 -23.82 -2.92
CA SER A 3 7.62 -23.56 -1.55
C SER A 3 8.27 -22.35 -0.86
N GLU A 4 9.54 -22.07 -1.16
CA GLU A 4 10.23 -20.91 -0.60
C GLU A 4 9.80 -19.61 -1.30
N SER A 5 9.66 -19.62 -2.62
CA SER A 5 9.13 -18.48 -3.38
C SER A 5 7.68 -18.16 -2.96
N ASP A 6 6.86 -19.19 -2.76
CA ASP A 6 5.47 -19.05 -2.28
C ASP A 6 5.42 -18.50 -0.86
N ARG A 7 6.41 -18.85 -0.02
CA ARG A 7 6.57 -18.30 1.33
C ARG A 7 6.97 -16.82 1.29
N VAL A 8 7.91 -16.44 0.43
CA VAL A 8 8.32 -15.04 0.25
C VAL A 8 7.17 -14.20 -0.29
N ALA A 9 6.44 -14.69 -1.30
CA ALA A 9 5.28 -13.99 -1.86
C ALA A 9 4.20 -13.75 -0.77
N ARG A 10 3.87 -14.79 0.00
CA ARG A 10 2.93 -14.65 1.13
C ARG A 10 3.43 -13.71 2.22
N ALA A 11 4.72 -13.74 2.56
CA ALA A 11 5.29 -12.83 3.56
C ALA A 11 5.19 -11.38 3.08
N GLY A 12 5.41 -11.14 1.78
CA GLY A 12 5.19 -9.85 1.14
C GLY A 12 3.73 -9.39 1.26
N ASP A 13 2.79 -10.24 0.84
CA ASP A 13 1.36 -9.93 0.94
C ASP A 13 0.94 -9.60 2.38
N TYR A 14 1.49 -10.30 3.37
CA TYR A 14 1.23 -10.05 4.78
C TYR A 14 1.79 -8.70 5.25
N VAL A 15 3.07 -8.41 4.98
CA VAL A 15 3.75 -7.17 5.41
C VAL A 15 3.15 -5.94 4.75
N PHE A 16 2.76 -6.02 3.47
CA PHE A 16 2.12 -4.93 2.75
C PHE A 16 0.60 -4.81 3.00
N GLY A 17 0.02 -5.70 3.83
CA GLY A 17 -1.41 -5.66 4.15
C GLY A 17 -2.32 -5.98 2.97
N LEU A 18 -1.84 -6.79 2.02
CA LEU A 18 -2.58 -7.19 0.81
C LEU A 18 -3.42 -8.46 1.01
N MET A 19 -3.40 -9.04 2.21
CA MET A 19 -4.20 -10.22 2.57
C MET A 19 -5.61 -9.82 3.04
N ASN A 20 -6.60 -10.63 2.68
CA ASN A 20 -7.94 -10.52 3.27
C ASN A 20 -7.96 -11.04 4.72
N ASP A 21 -9.03 -10.79 5.48
CA ASP A 21 -9.11 -11.15 6.90
C ASP A 21 -8.89 -12.64 7.19
N ARG A 22 -9.36 -13.52 6.29
CA ARG A 22 -9.19 -14.98 6.44
C ARG A 22 -7.76 -15.41 6.17
N GLU A 23 -7.15 -14.86 5.13
CA GLU A 23 -5.75 -15.09 4.78
C GLU A 23 -4.83 -14.55 5.87
N ARG A 24 -5.15 -13.38 6.42
CA ARG A 24 -4.43 -12.77 7.53
C ARG A 24 -4.50 -13.62 8.79
N ALA A 25 -5.67 -14.08 9.20
CA ALA A 25 -5.80 -14.95 10.38
C ALA A 25 -5.03 -16.27 10.22
N ARG A 26 -4.94 -16.79 8.99
CA ARG A 26 -4.09 -17.95 8.69
C ARG A 26 -2.60 -17.59 8.78
N ALA A 27 -2.19 -16.46 8.21
CA ALA A 27 -0.81 -15.99 8.29
C ALA A 27 -0.37 -15.72 9.73
N GLU A 28 -1.24 -15.17 10.57
CA GLU A 28 -1.00 -14.95 12.00
C GLU A 28 -0.76 -16.27 12.74
N ARG A 29 -1.56 -17.30 12.43
CA ARG A 29 -1.31 -18.66 12.94
C ARG A 29 0.00 -19.26 12.40
N ASP A 30 0.31 -19.02 11.13
CA ASP A 30 1.55 -19.50 10.51
C ASP A 30 2.79 -18.82 11.11
N LEU A 31 2.69 -17.59 11.64
CA LEU A 31 3.80 -16.96 12.37
C LEU A 31 4.15 -17.68 13.68
N GLU A 32 3.15 -18.28 14.33
CA GLU A 32 3.34 -19.07 15.54
C GLU A 32 3.92 -20.46 15.23
N ILE A 33 3.46 -21.08 14.15
CA ILE A 33 3.74 -22.48 13.81
C ILE A 33 4.98 -22.65 12.91
N ASP A 34 5.19 -21.80 11.91
CA ASP A 34 6.28 -21.92 10.92
C ASP A 34 7.41 -20.91 11.22
N PRO A 35 8.54 -21.35 11.82
CA PRO A 35 9.66 -20.46 12.10
C PRO A 35 10.30 -19.87 10.83
N ALA A 36 10.29 -20.58 9.71
CA ALA A 36 10.88 -20.10 8.47
C ALA A 36 10.03 -19.01 7.81
N PHE A 37 8.71 -19.08 7.95
CA PHE A 37 7.81 -17.99 7.54
C PHE A 37 8.04 -16.73 8.37
N ARG A 38 8.13 -16.89 9.70
CA ARG A 38 8.44 -15.79 10.63
C ARG A 38 9.76 -15.10 10.28
N ASP A 39 10.82 -15.87 10.03
CA ASP A 39 12.13 -15.32 9.66
C ASP A 39 12.08 -14.55 8.33
N THR A 40 11.26 -15.02 7.38
CA THR A 40 11.05 -14.34 6.10
C THR A 40 10.37 -12.99 6.30
N VAL A 41 9.33 -12.94 7.13
CA VAL A 41 8.62 -11.69 7.47
C VAL A 41 9.55 -10.70 8.18
N LEU A 42 10.34 -11.17 9.16
CA LEU A 42 11.31 -10.32 9.88
C LEU A 42 12.40 -9.77 8.96
N ARG A 43 12.97 -10.62 8.08
CA ARG A 43 14.00 -10.19 7.11
C ARG A 43 13.44 -9.15 6.14
N LEU A 44 12.19 -9.31 5.71
CA LEU A 44 11.53 -8.35 4.83
C LEU A 44 11.26 -7.02 5.57
N ALA A 45 10.75 -7.09 6.79
CA ALA A 45 10.50 -5.90 7.61
C ALA A 45 11.79 -5.11 7.88
N GLU A 46 12.90 -5.80 8.19
CA GLU A 46 14.20 -5.15 8.40
C GLU A 46 14.73 -4.50 7.12
N ARG A 47 14.55 -5.16 5.96
CA ARG A 47 14.88 -4.57 4.66
C ARG A 47 14.08 -3.29 4.40
N LEU A 48 12.78 -3.28 4.73
CA LEU A 48 11.94 -2.09 4.58
C LEU A 48 12.35 -0.99 5.57
N ARG A 49 12.73 -1.35 6.79
CA ARG A 49 13.24 -0.41 7.78
C ARG A 49 14.54 0.24 7.34
N ALA A 50 15.45 -0.51 6.73
CA ALA A 50 16.66 0.03 6.14
C ALA A 50 16.39 1.00 4.98
N LEU A 51 15.25 0.85 4.29
CA LEU A 51 14.76 1.77 3.26
C LEU A 51 14.04 3.00 3.83
N ASP A 52 13.76 3.03 5.13
CA ASP A 52 13.23 4.21 5.82
C ASP A 52 14.37 4.92 6.58
N PRO A 53 15.13 5.83 5.91
CA PRO A 53 16.21 6.58 6.55
C PRO A 53 15.72 7.60 7.59
N ALA A 54 14.42 7.69 7.89
CA ALA A 54 13.86 8.82 8.62
C ALA A 54 13.39 8.50 10.04
N ALA A 55 14.16 8.98 11.00
CA ALA A 55 13.62 9.41 12.29
C ALA A 55 12.53 10.50 12.09
N PRO A 56 11.53 10.58 12.99
CA PRO A 56 10.42 11.52 12.87
C PRO A 56 10.92 12.97 13.06
N GLY A 57 11.20 13.68 11.97
CA GLY A 57 11.59 15.10 12.00
C GLY A 57 11.89 15.76 10.64
N ALA A 58 12.31 15.01 9.63
CA ALA A 58 12.81 15.59 8.38
C ALA A 58 11.75 15.85 7.29
N ARG A 59 10.55 16.34 7.62
CA ARG A 59 9.46 16.47 6.61
C ARG A 59 9.61 17.64 5.63
N GLY A 60 10.37 18.69 5.98
CA GLY A 60 10.37 19.95 5.20
C GLY A 60 11.03 19.89 3.82
N ASN A 61 12.13 19.15 3.65
CA ASN A 61 12.97 19.18 2.44
C ASN A 61 13.06 17.83 1.70
N ARG A 62 12.40 16.77 2.22
CA ARG A 62 12.47 15.43 1.62
C ARG A 62 11.80 15.34 0.24
N TRP A 63 10.71 16.07 0.04
CA TRP A 63 10.00 16.03 -1.23
C TRP A 63 10.80 16.69 -2.36
N GLU A 64 11.53 17.76 -2.06
CA GLU A 64 12.45 18.41 -2.99
C GLU A 64 13.61 17.48 -3.35
N LEU A 65 14.21 16.80 -2.37
CA LEU A 65 15.26 15.81 -2.61
C LEU A 65 14.78 14.63 -3.46
N VAL A 66 13.59 14.11 -3.20
CA VAL A 66 13.00 13.04 -4.02
C VAL A 66 12.77 13.54 -5.46
N THR A 67 12.21 14.73 -5.63
CA THR A 67 11.97 15.32 -6.96
C THR A 67 13.28 15.52 -7.72
N GLN A 68 14.32 16.03 -7.06
CA GLN A 68 15.65 16.19 -7.66
C GLN A 68 16.26 14.85 -8.06
N ARG A 69 16.24 13.86 -7.15
CA ARG A 69 16.79 12.52 -7.44
C ARG A 69 16.03 11.81 -8.56
N LEU A 70 14.72 11.99 -8.65
CA LEU A 70 13.93 11.46 -9.76
C LEU A 70 14.30 12.14 -11.08
N ALA A 71 14.46 13.46 -11.08
CA ALA A 71 14.90 14.22 -12.25
C ALA A 71 16.32 13.85 -12.70
N GLU A 72 17.18 13.41 -11.77
CA GLU A 72 18.54 12.91 -11.99
C GLU A 72 18.60 11.48 -12.54
N LEU A 73 17.48 10.75 -12.67
CA LEU A 73 17.48 9.39 -13.23
C LEU A 73 17.53 9.37 -14.78
N PRO A 74 18.33 8.46 -15.39
CA PRO A 74 18.48 8.31 -16.84
C PRO A 74 17.15 8.12 -17.58
N GLN A 75 16.22 7.37 -16.99
CA GLN A 75 14.87 7.18 -17.54
C GLN A 75 14.02 8.45 -17.60
N MET A 76 14.26 9.43 -16.72
CA MET A 76 13.56 10.73 -16.76
C MET A 76 14.21 11.68 -17.76
N GLN A 77 15.54 11.65 -17.89
CA GLN A 77 16.24 12.45 -18.89
C GLN A 77 15.95 11.96 -20.31
N ALA A 78 15.86 10.65 -20.54
CA ALA A 78 15.47 10.08 -21.83
C ALA A 78 14.06 10.55 -22.26
N ARG A 79 13.15 10.75 -21.30
CA ARG A 79 11.79 11.24 -21.55
C ARG A 79 11.75 12.75 -21.81
N LEU A 80 12.57 13.54 -21.11
CA LEU A 80 12.67 14.99 -21.33
C LEU A 80 13.45 15.35 -22.59
N ALA A 81 14.44 14.55 -22.99
CA ALA A 81 15.26 14.76 -24.18
C ALA A 81 14.63 14.20 -25.48
N GLY A 82 13.54 13.43 -25.38
CA GLY A 82 12.94 12.67 -26.48
C GLY A 82 11.83 13.38 -27.27
N ILE A 83 12.04 14.62 -27.71
CA ILE A 83 11.22 15.26 -28.78
C ILE A 83 11.73 14.91 -30.19
N ALA A 84 12.76 14.09 -30.36
CA ALA A 84 13.25 13.73 -31.68
C ALA A 84 13.77 12.28 -31.78
N ALA A 85 12.85 11.31 -31.89
CA ALA A 85 13.12 10.08 -32.62
C ALA A 85 11.80 9.53 -33.17
N PRO A 86 11.66 9.34 -34.50
CA PRO A 86 10.53 8.62 -35.04
C PRO A 86 10.73 7.11 -34.76
N GLU A 87 9.67 6.47 -34.30
CA GLU A 87 9.39 5.04 -34.49
C GLU A 87 10.32 4.04 -33.79
N ALA A 88 9.96 3.73 -32.54
CA ALA A 88 9.53 2.40 -32.15
C ALA A 88 8.94 2.57 -30.74
N GLU A 89 7.61 2.61 -30.61
CA GLU A 89 7.02 2.40 -29.29
C GLU A 89 7.55 1.05 -28.79
N PRO A 90 8.37 0.99 -27.72
CA PRO A 90 8.53 -0.28 -27.03
C PRO A 90 7.11 -0.70 -26.63
N PRO A 91 6.69 -1.94 -26.91
CA PRO A 91 5.34 -2.36 -26.55
C PRO A 91 5.14 -1.99 -25.09
N PRO A 92 4.01 -1.37 -24.72
CA PRO A 92 3.77 -1.02 -23.34
C PRO A 92 4.08 -2.25 -22.53
N VAL A 93 4.89 -2.12 -21.48
CA VAL A 93 5.04 -3.16 -20.47
C VAL A 93 3.65 -3.30 -19.86
N MET A 94 2.81 -4.06 -20.55
CA MET A 94 1.55 -4.52 -20.05
C MET A 94 1.98 -5.37 -18.87
N ILE A 95 1.78 -4.85 -17.68
CA ILE A 95 1.74 -5.69 -16.50
C ILE A 95 0.52 -6.56 -16.77
N HIS A 96 0.73 -7.71 -17.44
CA HIS A 96 -0.33 -8.56 -18.03
C HIS A 96 -1.32 -9.08 -16.98
N ARG A 97 -1.02 -8.85 -15.71
CA ARG A 97 -1.92 -9.03 -14.61
C ARG A 97 -1.31 -8.33 -13.41
N VAL A 98 -1.99 -7.31 -12.90
CA VAL A 98 -2.04 -7.17 -11.46
C VAL A 98 -2.94 -8.32 -11.01
N GLU A 99 -2.35 -9.50 -10.78
CA GLU A 99 -3.08 -10.75 -10.54
C GLU A 99 -3.99 -10.68 -9.30
N ARG A 100 -3.71 -9.73 -8.42
CA ARG A 100 -4.56 -9.34 -7.31
C ARG A 100 -4.91 -7.87 -7.39
N LYS A 101 -6.19 -7.58 -7.67
CA LYS A 101 -6.78 -6.25 -7.44
C LYS A 101 -6.33 -5.78 -6.04
N PRO A 102 -5.64 -4.63 -5.91
CA PRO A 102 -5.24 -4.14 -4.60
C PRO A 102 -6.49 -4.04 -3.75
N TYR A 103 -6.51 -4.75 -2.62
CA TYR A 103 -7.61 -4.67 -1.67
C TYR A 103 -7.58 -3.26 -1.08
N GLY A 104 -8.28 -2.36 -1.75
CA GLY A 104 -8.51 -1.03 -1.24
C GLY A 104 -9.29 -1.18 0.05
N VAL A 105 -8.67 -0.81 1.16
CA VAL A 105 -9.38 -0.46 2.39
C VAL A 105 -10.07 0.89 2.13
N GLY A 106 -11.01 0.87 1.18
CA GLY A 106 -11.93 1.97 0.94
C GLY A 106 -13.13 1.80 1.86
N LEU A 107 -13.81 2.90 2.17
CA LEU A 107 -15.02 2.97 2.98
C LEU A 107 -16.12 1.95 2.58
N HIS A 108 -16.00 1.35 1.39
CA HIS A 108 -16.84 0.27 0.88
C HIS A 108 -16.64 -1.10 1.57
N SER A 109 -15.57 -1.29 2.37
CA SER A 109 -15.38 -2.50 3.19
C SER A 109 -16.27 -2.53 4.43
N LEU A 110 -16.73 -1.36 4.91
CA LEU A 110 -17.88 -1.26 5.79
C LEU A 110 -19.12 -1.54 4.94
N GLY A 111 -19.50 -2.82 4.83
CA GLY A 111 -20.59 -3.30 3.98
C GLY A 111 -21.77 -2.33 3.92
N GLY A 112 -22.18 -1.95 2.71
CA GLY A 112 -22.91 -0.70 2.43
C GLY A 112 -24.10 -0.35 3.34
N ARG A 113 -24.79 -1.35 3.91
CA ARG A 113 -25.86 -1.12 4.90
C ARG A 113 -25.34 -0.59 6.25
N LEU A 114 -24.23 -1.14 6.77
CA LEU A 114 -23.71 -0.75 8.07
C LEU A 114 -23.10 0.67 8.02
N GLY A 115 -22.36 0.97 6.94
CA GLY A 115 -21.83 2.32 6.71
C GLY A 115 -22.93 3.38 6.57
N PHE A 116 -24.03 3.05 5.90
CA PHE A 116 -25.17 3.96 5.76
C PHE A 116 -25.87 4.24 7.11
N VAL A 117 -26.05 3.22 7.95
CA VAL A 117 -26.64 3.38 9.30
C VAL A 117 -25.75 4.27 10.18
N ILE A 118 -24.43 4.08 10.14
CA ILE A 118 -23.48 4.90 10.91
C ILE A 118 -23.53 6.36 10.43
N ALA A 119 -23.56 6.60 9.12
CA ALA A 119 -23.67 7.94 8.56
C ALA A 119 -24.96 8.66 9.00
N LEU A 120 -26.11 7.97 8.95
CA LEU A 120 -27.38 8.51 9.42
C LEU A 120 -27.37 8.82 10.92
N ALA A 121 -26.79 7.92 11.73
CA ALA A 121 -26.70 8.12 13.17
C ALA A 121 -25.85 9.34 13.54
N LEU A 122 -24.70 9.54 12.88
CA LEU A 122 -23.85 10.71 13.07
C LEU A 122 -24.56 12.01 12.66
N LEU A 123 -25.28 11.98 11.53
CA LEU A 123 -26.02 13.15 11.03
C LEU A 123 -27.17 13.53 11.97
N ALA A 124 -27.89 12.54 12.50
CA ALA A 124 -28.93 12.75 13.50
C ALA A 124 -28.37 13.31 14.81
N ALA A 125 -27.28 12.73 15.34
CA ALA A 125 -26.62 13.21 16.54
C ALA A 125 -26.12 14.66 16.38
N PHE A 126 -25.58 15.00 15.20
CA PHE A 126 -25.15 16.36 14.89
C PHE A 126 -26.32 17.34 14.84
N ALA A 127 -27.42 16.98 14.16
CA ALA A 127 -28.61 17.84 14.08
C ALA A 127 -29.25 18.07 15.46
N LEU A 128 -29.34 17.03 16.30
CA LEU A 128 -29.83 17.12 17.68
C LEU A 128 -28.91 18.01 18.55
N GLY A 129 -27.60 17.83 18.45
CA GLY A 129 -26.63 18.68 19.15
C GLY A 129 -26.72 20.14 18.72
N TYR A 130 -26.90 20.40 17.42
CA TYR A 130 -27.08 21.74 16.89
C TYR A 130 -28.36 22.40 17.44
N LEU A 131 -29.49 21.69 17.40
CA LEU A 131 -30.77 22.18 17.92
C LEU A 131 -30.72 22.52 19.42
N VAL A 132 -30.08 21.67 20.23
CA VAL A 132 -29.90 21.91 21.67
C VAL A 132 -28.93 23.07 21.93
N GLY A 133 -27.89 23.22 21.10
CA GLY A 133 -26.94 24.34 21.22
C GLY A 133 -27.47 25.69 20.73
N THR A 134 -28.54 25.69 19.94
CA THR A 134 -29.21 26.91 19.45
C THR A 134 -30.37 27.38 20.31
N LEU A 135 -30.79 26.59 21.32
CA LEU A 135 -31.83 26.94 22.29
C LEU A 135 -31.22 27.61 23.53
#